data_AF-A0A218WQ07-F1
#
_entry.id   AF-A0A218WQ07-F1
#
_cell.length_a   1.000
_cell.length_b   1.000
_cell.length_c   1.000
_cell.angle_alpha   90.00
_cell.angle_beta   90.00
_cell.angle_gamma   90.00
#
_symmetry.space_group_name_H-M   'P 1'
#
loop_
_entity.id
_entity.type
_entity.pdbx_description
1 polymer ?
#
loop_
_entity_poly.entity_id
_entity_poly.type
_entity_poly.pdbx_seq_one_letter_code
_entity_poly.pdbx_strand_id
1 'polypeptide(L)'
;MKVEDLLSGRYHDEASNYETGTDTMHVGIDSGSSWAAMLGKRNGLHFPADLYLEGTDQQRGWFQSSLLTSIAINGRAPYIGVIVHAFVLDEKGLKMSKSLGNIVDPYTLIRGKNQKKAPAFGADVLRLWASSVDYTNDVMIGPQAQHQMSDIYRKLRGALRYLLGNLHDWRTDDSVPYDDLPRIDKHALFQLEIFMKNIMERDENYQFFKIFQIIQCFVFLDLSNFYFDVAKDRLYVGAVALPGEVAELLARQLLSISRVIAPILPHLAEDVWQNLSLPPWKMVPQRDSFLKRGGRPRMKNGLLHLMKRSIFGAKFLSLDAKVSLYTSDENLASRLHEVRTATNEADDLQWLFITSQANEMGSRIDELEQSINELRTEMGIEGSPSPVPPKGKPTDDSA
;
A
#
# COMPACT_ATOMS: atom_id res chain seq x y z
N MET A 1 0.49 -59.06 -15.58
CA MET A 1 0.76 -59.40 -14.17
C MET A 1 -0.21 -60.51 -13.83
N LYS A 2 0.26 -61.65 -13.35
CA LYS A 2 -0.60 -62.77 -12.98
C LYS A 2 -1.20 -62.52 -11.58
N VAL A 3 -2.28 -63.21 -11.23
CA VAL A 3 -2.92 -63.08 -9.90
C VAL A 3 -1.95 -63.42 -8.78
N GLU A 4 -1.10 -64.45 -8.99
CA GLU A 4 -0.02 -64.83 -8.07
C GLU A 4 0.93 -63.66 -7.75
N ASP A 5 1.25 -62.82 -8.74
CA ASP A 5 2.18 -61.69 -8.55
C ASP A 5 1.60 -60.56 -7.67
N LEU A 6 0.26 -60.51 -7.51
CA LEU A 6 -0.46 -59.47 -6.76
C LEU A 6 -0.78 -59.89 -5.33
N LEU A 7 -0.75 -61.18 -5.03
CA LEU A 7 -1.08 -61.72 -3.72
C LEU A 7 0.16 -61.74 -2.82
N SER A 8 -0.05 -61.67 -1.50
CA SER A 8 1.03 -61.95 -0.54
C SER A 8 1.40 -63.44 -0.57
N GLY A 9 2.67 -63.79 -0.36
CA GLY A 9 3.17 -65.17 -0.53
C GLY A 9 2.39 -66.28 0.20
N ARG A 10 1.69 -65.98 1.31
CA ARG A 10 0.84 -66.94 2.02
C ARG A 10 -0.41 -67.41 1.25
N TYR A 11 -0.78 -66.73 0.15
CA TYR A 11 -1.97 -67.01 -0.65
C TYR A 11 -1.65 -67.46 -2.07
N HIS A 12 -0.38 -67.69 -2.41
CA HIS A 12 0.00 -68.10 -3.77
C HIS A 12 -0.63 -69.43 -4.17
N ASP A 13 -0.66 -70.42 -3.27
CA ASP A 13 -1.24 -71.75 -3.55
C ASP A 13 -2.76 -71.71 -3.77
N GLU A 14 -3.42 -70.63 -3.33
CA GLU A 14 -4.85 -70.39 -3.50
C GLU A 14 -5.16 -69.40 -4.63
N ALA A 15 -4.17 -68.97 -5.42
CA ALA A 15 -4.35 -67.94 -6.45
C ALA A 15 -5.44 -68.27 -7.47
N SER A 16 -5.71 -69.57 -7.72
CA SER A 16 -6.80 -70.03 -8.59
C SER A 16 -8.20 -69.67 -8.08
N ASN A 17 -8.34 -69.35 -6.79
CA ASN A 17 -9.61 -68.99 -6.16
C ASN A 17 -9.89 -67.48 -6.21
N TYR A 18 -8.96 -66.68 -6.75
CA TYR A 18 -9.05 -65.23 -6.79
C TYR A 18 -9.05 -64.69 -8.22
N GLU A 19 -9.80 -63.61 -8.43
CA GLU A 19 -9.78 -62.85 -9.67
C GLU A 19 -9.41 -61.40 -9.40
N THR A 20 -8.67 -60.77 -10.32
CA THR A 20 -8.28 -59.37 -10.20
C THR A 20 -9.45 -58.47 -10.60
N GLY A 21 -9.87 -57.59 -9.70
CA GLY A 21 -10.86 -56.55 -10.03
C GLY A 21 -10.29 -55.56 -11.05
N THR A 22 -11.09 -55.21 -12.07
CA THR A 22 -10.70 -54.27 -13.13
C THR A 22 -11.21 -52.85 -12.92
N ASP A 23 -11.97 -52.62 -11.84
CA ASP A 23 -12.52 -51.32 -11.51
C ASP A 23 -11.41 -50.34 -11.13
N THR A 24 -11.59 -49.09 -11.57
CA THR A 24 -10.67 -48.00 -11.23
C THR A 24 -11.30 -47.06 -10.21
N MET A 25 -10.46 -46.48 -9.36
CA MET A 25 -10.90 -45.48 -8.39
C MET A 25 -11.34 -44.19 -9.08
N HIS A 26 -12.35 -43.53 -8.51
CA HIS A 26 -12.77 -42.22 -8.97
C HIS A 26 -11.69 -41.17 -8.68
N VAL A 27 -11.43 -40.27 -9.63
CA VAL A 27 -10.39 -39.21 -9.54
C VAL A 27 -10.51 -38.30 -8.32
N GLY A 28 -11.71 -38.19 -7.75
CA GLY A 28 -11.94 -37.48 -6.49
C GLY A 28 -11.27 -38.13 -5.28
N ILE A 29 -11.07 -39.44 -5.29
CA ILE A 29 -10.36 -40.18 -4.23
C ILE A 29 -8.85 -39.97 -4.36
N ASP A 30 -8.33 -39.98 -5.59
CA ASP A 30 -6.90 -39.73 -5.84
C ASP A 30 -6.51 -38.33 -5.34
N SER A 31 -7.25 -37.31 -5.76
CA SER A 31 -7.03 -35.93 -5.31
C SER A 31 -7.35 -35.75 -3.82
N GLY A 32 -8.42 -36.37 -3.33
CA GLY A 32 -8.82 -36.32 -1.91
C GLY A 32 -7.79 -36.95 -0.96
N SER A 33 -7.06 -37.97 -1.40
CA SER A 33 -6.01 -38.61 -0.60
C SER A 33 -4.63 -37.95 -0.72
N SER A 34 -4.54 -36.79 -1.40
CA SER A 34 -3.28 -36.02 -1.55
C SER A 34 -2.61 -35.67 -0.21
N TRP A 35 -3.38 -35.41 0.85
CA TRP A 35 -2.84 -35.15 2.19
C TRP A 35 -2.02 -36.35 2.73
N ALA A 36 -2.45 -37.58 2.42
CA ALA A 36 -1.77 -38.80 2.88
C ALA A 36 -0.49 -39.05 2.09
N ALA A 37 -0.51 -38.73 0.80
CA ALA A 37 0.63 -38.89 -0.09
C ALA A 37 1.71 -37.82 0.16
N MET A 38 1.32 -36.59 0.52
CA MET A 38 2.22 -35.45 0.62
C MET A 38 2.54 -35.07 2.07
N LEU A 39 1.53 -34.67 2.85
CA LEU A 39 1.74 -34.04 4.16
C LEU A 39 2.32 -34.99 5.21
N GLY A 40 2.02 -36.29 5.10
CA GLY A 40 2.56 -37.31 6.01
C GLY A 40 3.92 -37.89 5.62
N LYS A 41 4.42 -37.62 4.41
CA LYS A 41 5.59 -38.31 3.85
C LYS A 41 6.74 -37.41 3.42
N ARG A 42 6.51 -36.11 3.18
CA ARG A 42 7.50 -35.20 2.61
C ARG A 42 8.10 -34.31 3.70
N ASN A 43 9.43 -34.31 3.80
CA ASN A 43 10.15 -33.45 4.76
C ASN A 43 9.81 -31.97 4.55
N GLY A 44 9.52 -31.27 5.65
CA GLY A 44 9.16 -29.85 5.66
C GLY A 44 7.67 -29.56 5.53
N LEU A 45 6.83 -30.57 5.30
CA LEU A 45 5.37 -30.46 5.39
C LEU A 45 4.89 -31.08 6.69
N HIS A 46 3.72 -30.62 7.16
CA HIS A 46 3.08 -31.15 8.34
C HIS A 46 1.60 -31.37 8.09
N PHE A 47 1.01 -32.24 8.92
CA PHE A 47 -0.41 -32.57 8.89
C PHE A 47 -1.04 -32.22 10.24
N PRO A 48 -2.15 -31.45 10.28
CA PRO A 48 -2.87 -30.86 9.14
C PRO A 48 -2.09 -29.70 8.48
N ALA A 49 -2.42 -29.36 7.23
CA ALA A 49 -1.88 -28.17 6.58
C ALA A 49 -2.47 -26.88 7.17
N ASP A 50 -1.72 -25.78 7.20
CA ASP A 50 -2.24 -24.50 7.70
C ASP A 50 -3.42 -23.99 6.85
N LEU A 51 -3.34 -24.11 5.52
CA LEU A 51 -4.30 -23.53 4.61
C LEU A 51 -4.48 -24.38 3.35
N TYR A 52 -5.75 -24.57 2.95
CA TYR A 52 -6.13 -25.01 1.61
C TYR A 52 -6.72 -23.81 0.85
N LEU A 53 -6.35 -23.62 -0.42
CA LEU A 53 -6.80 -22.50 -1.26
C LEU A 53 -7.10 -23.00 -2.68
N GLU A 54 -8.35 -22.87 -3.10
CA GLU A 54 -8.81 -23.23 -4.45
C GLU A 54 -10.09 -22.45 -4.84
N GLY A 55 -10.54 -22.65 -6.07
CA GLY A 55 -11.77 -22.08 -6.61
C GLY A 55 -13.04 -22.60 -5.94
N THR A 56 -14.13 -21.83 -6.07
CA THR A 56 -15.46 -22.16 -5.53
C THR A 56 -16.02 -23.50 -6.03
N ASP A 57 -15.61 -23.95 -7.22
CA ASP A 57 -15.93 -25.27 -7.75
C ASP A 57 -15.37 -26.43 -6.92
N GLN A 58 -14.33 -26.19 -6.11
CA GLN A 58 -13.70 -27.22 -5.30
C GLN A 58 -14.39 -27.49 -3.96
N GLN A 59 -15.41 -26.70 -3.59
CA GLN A 59 -16.20 -26.93 -2.38
C GLN A 59 -16.84 -28.33 -2.33
N ARG A 60 -17.38 -28.79 -3.47
CA ARG A 60 -17.93 -30.15 -3.62
C ARG A 60 -16.96 -31.11 -4.32
N GLY A 61 -15.79 -30.61 -4.68
CA GLY A 61 -14.71 -31.36 -5.29
C GLY A 61 -13.64 -31.68 -4.26
N TRP A 62 -12.45 -31.12 -4.48
CA TRP A 62 -11.25 -31.45 -3.73
C TRP A 62 -11.35 -31.18 -2.22
N PHE A 63 -12.02 -30.11 -1.79
CA PHE A 63 -12.17 -29.83 -0.35
C PHE A 63 -12.98 -30.90 0.35
N GLN A 64 -14.11 -31.31 -0.25
CA GLN A 64 -14.97 -32.33 0.30
C GLN A 64 -14.31 -33.70 0.29
N SER A 65 -13.69 -34.10 -0.84
CA SER A 65 -13.03 -35.41 -0.92
C SER A 65 -11.82 -35.51 0.02
N SER A 66 -11.05 -34.43 0.17
CA SER A 66 -9.95 -34.37 1.14
C SER A 66 -10.42 -34.47 2.57
N LEU A 67 -11.51 -33.76 2.91
CA LEU A 67 -12.09 -33.81 4.25
C LEU A 67 -12.59 -35.22 4.60
N LEU A 68 -13.38 -35.83 3.71
CA LEU A 68 -13.97 -37.15 3.94
C LEU A 68 -12.90 -38.24 4.10
N THR A 69 -11.91 -38.26 3.21
CA THR A 69 -10.83 -39.24 3.26
C THR A 69 -9.95 -39.07 4.50
N SER A 70 -9.64 -37.83 4.91
CA SER A 70 -8.85 -37.57 6.12
C SER A 70 -9.62 -37.91 7.40
N ILE A 71 -10.91 -37.61 7.47
CA ILE A 71 -11.74 -37.98 8.62
C ILE A 71 -11.83 -39.51 8.72
N ALA A 72 -12.02 -40.20 7.60
CA ALA A 72 -12.12 -41.66 7.58
C ALA A 72 -10.87 -42.36 8.13
N ILE A 73 -9.67 -41.80 7.89
CA ILE A 73 -8.40 -42.42 8.29
C ILE A 73 -7.86 -41.87 9.61
N ASN A 74 -7.91 -40.54 9.81
CA ASN A 74 -7.27 -39.86 10.94
C ASN A 74 -8.23 -39.25 11.95
N GLY A 75 -9.55 -39.27 11.68
CA GLY A 75 -10.56 -38.65 12.55
C GLY A 75 -10.51 -37.12 12.61
N ARG A 76 -9.79 -36.45 11.70
CA ARG A 76 -9.68 -34.98 11.66
C ARG A 76 -9.54 -34.42 10.24
N ALA A 77 -9.85 -33.14 10.07
CA ALA A 77 -9.68 -32.43 8.81
C ALA A 77 -8.20 -32.33 8.39
N PRO A 78 -7.89 -32.30 7.09
CA PRO A 78 -6.51 -32.22 6.60
C PRO A 78 -5.95 -30.80 6.56
N TYR A 79 -6.75 -29.80 6.92
CA TYR A 79 -6.40 -28.38 6.91
C TYR A 79 -6.91 -27.67 8.17
N ILE A 80 -6.24 -26.57 8.55
CA ILE A 80 -6.65 -25.66 9.63
C ILE A 80 -7.60 -24.58 9.08
N GLY A 81 -7.22 -23.94 7.97
CA GLY A 81 -8.02 -22.92 7.28
C GLY A 81 -8.32 -23.27 5.82
N VAL A 82 -9.38 -22.66 5.29
CA VAL A 82 -9.74 -22.75 3.86
C VAL A 82 -10.00 -21.35 3.31
N ILE A 83 -9.38 -21.04 2.18
CA ILE A 83 -9.69 -19.86 1.37
C ILE A 83 -10.32 -20.32 0.07
N VAL A 84 -11.43 -19.70 -0.28
CA VAL A 84 -12.14 -19.95 -1.53
C VAL A 84 -12.11 -18.69 -2.37
N HIS A 85 -11.64 -18.80 -3.61
CA HIS A 85 -11.76 -17.72 -4.57
C HIS A 85 -12.84 -18.01 -5.61
N ALA A 86 -13.42 -16.96 -6.16
CA ALA A 86 -14.41 -17.05 -7.22
C ALA A 86 -13.73 -17.22 -8.59
N PHE A 87 -14.51 -17.12 -9.67
CA PHE A 87 -14.00 -17.30 -11.02
C PHE A 87 -13.38 -16.04 -11.59
N VAL A 88 -12.45 -16.23 -12.52
CA VAL A 88 -11.97 -15.18 -13.41
C VAL A 88 -12.82 -15.21 -14.69
N LEU A 89 -13.40 -14.06 -15.03
CA LEU A 89 -14.23 -13.83 -16.20
C LEU A 89 -13.49 -12.93 -17.20
N ASP A 90 -13.97 -12.89 -18.44
CA ASP A 90 -13.48 -11.90 -19.40
C ASP A 90 -13.92 -10.47 -19.03
N GLU A 91 -13.47 -9.48 -19.80
CA GLU A 91 -13.81 -8.06 -19.59
C GLU A 91 -15.30 -7.73 -19.71
N LYS A 92 -16.11 -8.64 -20.28
CA LYS A 92 -17.56 -8.51 -20.44
C LYS A 92 -18.33 -9.28 -19.37
N GLY A 93 -17.64 -9.91 -18.42
CA GLY A 93 -18.25 -10.74 -17.39
C GLY A 93 -18.73 -12.11 -17.91
N LEU A 94 -18.24 -12.57 -19.05
CA LEU A 94 -18.55 -13.89 -19.57
C LEU A 94 -17.51 -14.91 -19.13
N LYS A 95 -17.97 -16.15 -18.89
CA LYS A 95 -17.08 -17.28 -18.62
C LYS A 95 -16.13 -17.49 -19.80
N MET A 96 -14.83 -17.58 -19.51
CA MET A 96 -13.82 -17.81 -20.54
C MET A 96 -13.97 -19.20 -21.16
N SER A 97 -13.96 -19.28 -22.49
CA SER A 97 -13.98 -20.54 -23.24
C SER A 97 -13.22 -20.45 -24.56
N LYS A 98 -12.66 -21.58 -25.01
CA LYS A 98 -11.90 -21.63 -26.29
C LYS A 98 -12.80 -21.29 -27.48
N SER A 99 -14.06 -21.72 -27.45
CA SER A 99 -15.04 -21.48 -28.52
C SER A 99 -15.43 -20.02 -28.67
N LEU A 100 -15.50 -19.26 -27.57
CA LEU A 100 -15.78 -17.82 -27.60
C LEU A 100 -14.53 -16.99 -27.92
N GLY A 101 -13.33 -17.58 -27.87
CA GLY A 101 -12.07 -16.89 -28.13
C GLY A 101 -11.74 -15.78 -27.11
N ASN A 102 -12.41 -15.77 -25.96
CA ASN A 102 -12.29 -14.75 -24.91
C ASN A 102 -11.31 -15.16 -23.78
N ILE A 103 -10.42 -16.12 -24.03
CA ILE A 103 -9.43 -16.58 -23.05
C ILE A 103 -8.30 -15.56 -22.93
N VAL A 104 -8.02 -15.15 -21.70
CA VAL A 104 -6.78 -14.45 -21.37
C VAL A 104 -5.73 -15.48 -20.96
N ASP A 105 -4.80 -15.77 -21.86
CA ASP A 105 -3.67 -16.67 -21.58
C ASP A 105 -2.61 -15.95 -20.71
N PRO A 106 -2.29 -16.47 -19.51
CA PRO A 106 -1.27 -15.89 -18.63
C PRO A 106 0.09 -15.75 -19.30
N TYR A 107 0.50 -16.70 -20.15
CA TYR A 107 1.79 -16.63 -20.82
C TYR A 107 1.84 -15.51 -21.87
N THR A 108 0.75 -15.31 -22.59
CA THR A 108 0.62 -14.18 -23.54
C THR A 108 0.71 -12.84 -22.82
N LEU A 109 0.10 -12.70 -21.63
CA LEU A 109 0.23 -11.46 -20.83
C LEU A 109 1.66 -11.24 -20.34
N ILE A 110 2.32 -12.30 -19.85
CA ILE A 110 3.68 -12.22 -19.30
C ILE A 110 4.71 -11.93 -20.40
N ARG A 111 4.69 -12.72 -21.49
CA ARG A 111 5.73 -12.69 -22.54
C ARG A 111 5.39 -11.77 -23.71
N GLY A 112 4.14 -11.35 -23.81
CA GLY A 112 3.62 -10.70 -25.01
C GLY A 112 3.54 -11.65 -26.20
N LYS A 113 2.85 -11.21 -27.24
CA LYS A 113 2.82 -11.88 -28.55
C LYS A 113 2.96 -10.88 -29.68
N ASN A 114 2.34 -9.72 -29.55
CA ASN A 114 2.41 -8.62 -30.50
C ASN A 114 2.43 -7.32 -29.72
N GLN A 115 3.48 -6.51 -29.86
CA GLN A 115 3.67 -5.31 -29.04
C GLN A 115 2.52 -4.29 -29.10
N LYS A 116 1.74 -4.25 -30.19
CA LYS A 116 0.59 -3.36 -30.34
C LYS A 116 -0.72 -3.92 -29.76
N LYS A 117 -0.90 -5.25 -29.77
CA LYS A 117 -2.17 -5.89 -29.35
C LYS A 117 -2.10 -6.64 -28.03
N ALA A 118 -0.93 -7.17 -27.71
CA ALA A 118 -0.63 -7.97 -26.53
C ALA A 118 0.86 -7.75 -26.16
N PRO A 119 1.21 -6.59 -25.59
CA PRO A 119 2.57 -6.31 -25.15
C PRO A 119 2.97 -7.24 -23.99
N ALA A 120 4.27 -7.39 -23.78
CA ALA A 120 4.78 -8.13 -22.64
C ALA A 120 4.65 -7.26 -21.38
N PHE A 121 3.65 -7.56 -20.54
CA PHE A 121 3.45 -6.85 -19.27
C PHE A 121 4.33 -7.41 -18.15
N GLY A 122 4.75 -8.68 -18.25
CA GLY A 122 5.54 -9.37 -17.23
C GLY A 122 4.70 -9.99 -16.11
N ALA A 123 5.34 -10.87 -15.34
CA ALA A 123 4.69 -11.63 -14.27
C ALA A 123 4.18 -10.74 -13.13
N ASP A 124 4.93 -9.70 -12.78
CA ASP A 124 4.54 -8.79 -11.69
C ASP A 124 3.27 -8.01 -12.00
N VAL A 125 2.98 -7.67 -13.26
CA VAL A 125 1.72 -7.00 -13.62
C VAL A 125 0.52 -7.92 -13.42
N LEU A 126 0.65 -9.22 -13.73
CA LEU A 126 -0.41 -10.19 -13.47
C LEU A 126 -0.62 -10.40 -11.96
N ARG A 127 0.46 -10.48 -11.19
CA ARG A 127 0.36 -10.62 -9.73
C ARG A 127 -0.21 -9.37 -9.08
N LEU A 128 0.14 -8.19 -9.60
CA LEU A 128 -0.45 -6.92 -9.16
C LEU A 128 -1.95 -6.91 -9.40
N TRP A 129 -2.40 -7.33 -10.59
CA TRP A 129 -3.82 -7.50 -10.89
C TRP A 129 -4.49 -8.46 -9.89
N ALA A 130 -3.91 -9.63 -9.65
CA ALA A 130 -4.46 -10.61 -8.71
C ALA A 130 -4.57 -10.06 -7.28
N SER A 131 -3.62 -9.22 -6.85
CA SER A 131 -3.70 -8.54 -5.55
C SER A 131 -4.72 -7.40 -5.51
N SER A 132 -5.11 -6.84 -6.65
CA SER A 132 -5.99 -5.67 -6.73
C SER A 132 -7.47 -6.00 -6.65
N VAL A 133 -7.83 -7.27 -6.89
CA VAL A 133 -9.21 -7.72 -6.99
C VAL A 133 -9.69 -8.35 -5.69
N ASP A 134 -10.97 -8.16 -5.37
CA ASP A 134 -11.61 -8.91 -4.29
C ASP A 134 -11.96 -10.31 -4.81
N TYR A 135 -11.09 -11.28 -4.50
CA TYR A 135 -11.19 -12.65 -4.97
C TYR A 135 -12.43 -13.40 -4.45
N THR A 136 -13.16 -12.84 -3.48
CA THR A 136 -14.38 -13.47 -2.94
C THR A 136 -15.57 -13.41 -3.92
N ASN A 137 -15.50 -12.51 -4.90
CA ASN A 137 -16.48 -12.33 -5.97
C ASN A 137 -15.85 -12.65 -7.32
N ASP A 138 -16.66 -12.98 -8.33
CA ASP A 138 -16.14 -13.18 -9.68
C ASP A 138 -15.42 -11.90 -10.16
N VAL A 139 -14.22 -12.06 -10.72
CA VAL A 139 -13.33 -10.96 -11.09
C VAL A 139 -13.11 -10.93 -12.59
N MET A 140 -13.00 -9.73 -13.17
CA MET A 140 -12.83 -9.56 -14.61
C MET A 140 -11.37 -9.27 -14.97
N ILE A 141 -10.91 -9.81 -16.10
CA ILE A 141 -9.62 -9.48 -16.70
C ILE A 141 -9.74 -9.28 -18.21
N GLY A 142 -9.08 -8.23 -18.70
CA GLY A 142 -8.96 -7.93 -20.12
C GLY A 142 -7.93 -6.83 -20.38
N PRO A 143 -7.77 -6.39 -21.65
CA PRO A 143 -6.76 -5.41 -22.04
C PRO A 143 -6.78 -4.13 -21.20
N GLN A 144 -7.96 -3.60 -20.88
CA GLN A 144 -8.07 -2.37 -20.08
C GLN A 144 -7.47 -2.55 -18.67
N ALA A 145 -7.82 -3.63 -17.97
CA ALA A 145 -7.27 -3.94 -16.65
C ALA A 145 -5.76 -4.17 -16.70
N GLN A 146 -5.27 -4.85 -17.74
CA GLN A 146 -3.84 -5.12 -17.93
C GLN A 146 -3.05 -3.81 -18.13
N HIS A 147 -3.54 -2.91 -18.98
CA HIS A 147 -2.93 -1.61 -19.19
C HIS A 147 -2.95 -0.76 -17.91
N GLN A 148 -4.08 -0.73 -17.20
CA GLN A 148 -4.19 -0.03 -15.93
C GLN A 148 -3.17 -0.53 -14.90
N MET A 149 -3.02 -1.85 -14.75
CA MET A 149 -2.04 -2.45 -13.84
C MET A 149 -0.61 -2.18 -14.27
N SER A 150 -0.34 -2.18 -15.58
CA SER A 150 0.96 -1.78 -16.12
C SER A 150 1.32 -0.33 -15.77
N ASP A 151 0.36 0.58 -15.86
CA ASP A 151 0.58 1.99 -15.51
C ASP A 151 0.85 2.18 -14.01
N ILE A 152 0.07 1.50 -13.16
CA ILE A 152 0.28 1.50 -11.70
C ILE A 152 1.66 0.94 -11.36
N TYR A 153 2.03 -0.21 -11.95
CA TYR A 153 3.33 -0.82 -11.78
C TYR A 153 4.46 0.15 -12.17
N ARG A 154 4.33 0.84 -13.30
CA ARG A 154 5.33 1.79 -13.78
C ARG A 154 5.49 3.00 -12.84
N LYS A 155 4.38 3.49 -12.28
CA LYS A 155 4.39 4.56 -11.27
C LYS A 155 5.05 4.11 -9.97
N LEU A 156 4.71 2.92 -9.48
CA LEU A 156 5.34 2.32 -8.29
C LEU A 156 6.85 2.15 -8.49
N ARG A 157 7.27 1.59 -9.64
CA ARG A 157 8.69 1.48 -10.01
C ARG A 157 9.36 2.85 -10.08
N GLY A 158 8.68 3.87 -10.60
CA GLY A 158 9.18 5.24 -10.64
C GLY A 158 9.46 5.81 -9.25
N ALA A 159 8.54 5.61 -8.30
CA ALA A 159 8.72 6.02 -6.91
C ALA A 159 9.89 5.30 -6.23
N LEU A 160 10.00 3.98 -6.42
CA LEU A 160 11.12 3.19 -5.89
C LEU A 160 12.47 3.62 -6.50
N ARG A 161 12.49 3.93 -7.81
CA ARG A 161 13.67 4.47 -8.49
C ARG A 161 14.07 5.84 -7.95
N TYR A 162 13.10 6.72 -7.66
CA TYR A 162 13.36 8.02 -7.04
C TYR A 162 14.01 7.83 -5.67
N LEU A 163 13.45 6.95 -4.83
CA LEU A 163 14.04 6.61 -3.53
C LEU A 163 15.48 6.11 -3.68
N LEU A 164 15.72 5.10 -4.53
CA LEU A 164 17.06 4.57 -4.79
C LEU A 164 18.05 5.64 -5.26
N GLY A 165 17.64 6.50 -6.20
CA GLY A 165 18.52 7.54 -6.76
C GLY A 165 18.98 8.58 -5.73
N ASN A 166 18.16 8.85 -4.72
CA ASN A 166 18.49 9.80 -3.66
C ASN A 166 19.30 9.17 -2.50
N LEU A 167 19.64 7.88 -2.57
CA LEU A 167 20.37 7.15 -1.53
C LEU A 167 21.79 6.76 -1.92
N HIS A 168 22.28 7.18 -3.10
CA HIS A 168 23.58 6.73 -3.64
C HIS A 168 24.78 7.12 -2.77
N ASP A 169 24.74 8.30 -2.14
CA ASP A 169 25.84 8.84 -1.32
C ASP A 169 25.60 8.71 0.20
N TRP A 170 24.44 8.19 0.62
CA TRP A 170 24.05 8.13 2.03
C TRP A 170 24.73 6.98 2.77
N ARG A 171 25.19 7.24 4.01
CA ARG A 171 25.77 6.24 4.91
C ARG A 171 24.95 6.13 6.19
N THR A 172 24.96 4.95 6.79
CA THR A 172 24.23 4.67 8.04
C THR A 172 24.72 5.48 9.23
N ASP A 173 25.96 5.96 9.17
CA ASP A 173 26.57 6.81 10.19
C ASP A 173 26.03 8.26 10.16
N ASP A 174 25.30 8.63 9.10
CA ASP A 174 24.67 9.95 8.92
C ASP A 174 23.28 10.05 9.60
N SER A 175 22.98 9.14 10.53
CA SER A 175 21.69 9.07 11.23
C SER A 175 21.53 10.17 12.26
N VAL A 176 20.33 10.73 12.35
CA VAL A 176 20.01 11.84 13.28
C VAL A 176 18.94 11.42 14.29
N PRO A 177 19.06 11.84 15.56
CA PRO A 177 18.06 11.56 16.57
C PRO A 177 16.66 12.06 16.15
N TYR A 178 15.63 11.29 16.51
CA TYR A 178 14.26 11.62 16.15
C TYR A 178 13.84 13.03 16.60
N ASP A 179 14.25 13.45 17.79
CA ASP A 179 13.82 14.73 18.36
C ASP A 179 14.37 15.93 17.59
N ASP A 180 15.47 15.74 16.86
CA ASP A 180 16.10 16.77 16.03
C ASP A 180 15.51 16.83 14.60
N LEU A 181 14.73 15.82 14.19
CA LEU A 181 14.11 15.81 12.86
C LEU A 181 13.08 16.94 12.68
N PRO A 182 12.98 17.53 11.47
CA PRO A 182 11.90 18.42 11.09
C PRO A 182 10.51 17.79 11.29
N ARG A 183 9.49 18.61 11.55
CA ARG A 183 8.10 18.17 11.72
C ARG A 183 7.57 17.47 10.47
N ILE A 184 7.97 17.90 9.28
CA ILE A 184 7.61 17.25 8.02
C ILE A 184 8.15 15.81 7.92
N ASP A 185 9.38 15.59 8.34
CA ASP A 185 10.00 14.26 8.32
C ASP A 185 9.43 13.36 9.43
N LYS A 186 9.17 13.93 10.62
CA LYS A 186 8.41 13.26 11.69
C LYS A 186 7.02 12.83 11.23
N HIS A 187 6.35 13.65 10.43
CA HIS A 187 5.05 13.32 9.85
C HIS A 187 5.16 12.17 8.83
N ALA A 188 6.13 12.23 7.93
CA ALA A 188 6.36 11.15 6.95
C ALA A 188 6.70 9.81 7.63
N LEU A 189 7.49 9.82 8.72
CA LEU A 189 7.71 8.64 9.56
C LEU A 189 6.43 8.09 10.17
N PHE A 190 5.58 8.97 10.70
CA PHE A 190 4.30 8.56 11.26
C PHE A 190 3.35 7.96 10.21
N GLN A 191 3.33 8.51 8.99
CA GLN A 191 2.57 7.95 7.88
C GLN A 191 3.10 6.56 7.49
N LEU A 192 4.42 6.37 7.48
CA LEU A 192 5.03 5.06 7.23
C LEU A 192 4.61 4.02 8.29
N GLU A 193 4.52 4.41 9.55
CA GLU A 193 4.09 3.51 10.64
C GLU A 193 2.61 3.13 10.53
N ILE A 194 1.74 4.10 10.18
CA ILE A 194 0.33 3.82 9.87
C ILE A 194 0.23 2.85 8.70
N PHE A 195 1.00 3.11 7.64
CA PHE A 195 1.07 2.25 6.46
C PHE A 195 1.43 0.82 6.86
N MET A 196 2.55 0.62 7.58
CA MET A 196 3.01 -0.70 8.01
C MET A 196 2.00 -1.42 8.90
N LYS A 197 1.41 -0.72 9.88
CA LYS A 197 0.37 -1.29 10.75
C LYS A 197 -0.83 -1.78 9.94
N ASN A 198 -1.33 -0.95 9.02
CA ASN A 198 -2.49 -1.29 8.21
C ASN A 198 -2.17 -2.47 7.29
N ILE A 199 -0.97 -2.52 6.68
CA ILE A 199 -0.57 -3.66 5.85
C ILE A 199 -0.59 -4.96 6.64
N MET A 200 0.05 -5.01 7.82
CA MET A 200 0.09 -6.21 8.66
C MET A 200 -1.31 -6.70 9.03
N GLU A 201 -2.20 -5.79 9.46
CA GLU A 201 -3.58 -6.15 9.79
C GLU A 201 -4.33 -6.75 8.59
N ARG A 202 -4.11 -6.22 7.37
CA ARG A 202 -4.79 -6.74 6.17
C ARG A 202 -4.19 -8.07 5.69
N ASP A 203 -2.89 -8.25 5.86
CA ASP A 203 -2.19 -9.48 5.47
C ASP A 203 -2.63 -10.68 6.33
N GLU A 204 -2.72 -10.49 7.65
CA GLU A 204 -3.23 -11.50 8.59
C GLU A 204 -4.68 -11.93 8.28
N ASN A 205 -5.44 -11.08 7.60
CA ASN A 205 -6.83 -11.34 7.21
C ASN A 205 -7.00 -11.68 5.72
N TYR A 206 -5.90 -11.93 4.98
CA TYR A 206 -5.91 -12.24 3.55
C TYR A 206 -6.60 -11.17 2.67
N GLN A 207 -6.63 -9.90 3.11
CA GLN A 207 -7.31 -8.80 2.42
C GLN A 207 -6.38 -8.10 1.40
N PHE A 208 -5.91 -8.84 0.40
CA PHE A 208 -4.92 -8.37 -0.57
C PHE A 208 -5.37 -7.12 -1.36
N PHE A 209 -6.65 -7.02 -1.74
CA PHE A 209 -7.17 -5.84 -2.43
C PHE A 209 -7.06 -4.55 -1.60
N LYS A 210 -7.17 -4.66 -0.27
CA LYS A 210 -6.97 -3.52 0.63
C LYS A 210 -5.49 -3.17 0.75
N ILE A 211 -4.61 -4.18 0.80
CA ILE A 211 -3.15 -3.98 0.75
C ILE A 211 -2.78 -3.18 -0.50
N PHE A 212 -3.28 -3.58 -1.67
CA PHE A 212 -3.09 -2.86 -2.92
C PHE A 212 -3.53 -1.40 -2.85
N GLN A 213 -4.74 -1.13 -2.33
CA GLN A 213 -5.24 0.24 -2.15
C GLN A 213 -4.37 1.08 -1.20
N ILE A 214 -3.93 0.49 -0.10
CA ILE A 214 -3.05 1.14 0.88
C ILE A 214 -1.70 1.49 0.25
N ILE A 215 -1.08 0.56 -0.49
CA ILE A 215 0.18 0.79 -1.23
C ILE A 215 0.02 1.94 -2.22
N GLN A 216 -1.05 1.92 -3.04
CA GLN A 216 -1.28 2.99 -4.01
C GLN A 216 -1.46 4.35 -3.34
N CYS A 217 -2.29 4.41 -2.31
CA CYS A 217 -2.58 5.65 -1.59
C CYS A 217 -1.30 6.23 -0.98
N PHE A 218 -0.53 5.39 -0.28
CA PHE A 218 0.72 5.81 0.35
C PHE A 218 1.77 6.24 -0.67
N VAL A 219 2.07 5.40 -1.68
CA VAL A 219 3.13 5.68 -2.65
C VAL A 219 2.78 6.88 -3.54
N PHE A 220 1.52 7.00 -3.98
CA PHE A 220 1.15 8.07 -4.91
C PHE A 220 0.78 9.37 -4.21
N LEU A 221 -0.04 9.32 -3.16
CA LEU A 221 -0.55 10.55 -2.51
C LEU A 221 0.37 11.07 -1.41
N ASP A 222 0.89 10.19 -0.55
CA ASP A 222 1.70 10.62 0.60
C ASP A 222 3.17 10.84 0.22
N LEU A 223 3.71 9.97 -0.64
CA LEU A 223 5.09 10.07 -1.09
C LEU A 223 5.23 10.90 -2.36
N SER A 224 4.82 10.37 -3.51
CA SER A 224 5.14 10.95 -4.82
C SER A 224 4.58 12.35 -5.02
N ASN A 225 3.33 12.61 -4.63
CA ASN A 225 2.66 13.90 -4.86
C ASN A 225 2.86 14.91 -3.72
N PHE A 226 3.56 14.53 -2.65
CA PHE A 226 3.68 15.37 -1.46
C PHE A 226 5.10 15.35 -0.91
N TYR A 227 5.47 14.28 -0.20
CA TYR A 227 6.75 14.25 0.51
C TYR A 227 7.95 14.37 -0.42
N PHE A 228 7.95 13.68 -1.58
CA PHE A 228 9.05 13.74 -2.53
C PHE A 228 9.22 15.15 -3.11
N ASP A 229 8.12 15.84 -3.41
CA ASP A 229 8.20 17.20 -3.95
C ASP A 229 8.74 18.19 -2.91
N VAL A 230 8.31 18.09 -1.64
CA VAL A 230 8.86 18.90 -0.53
C VAL A 230 10.33 18.56 -0.23
N ALA A 231 10.74 17.30 -0.43
CA ALA A 231 12.10 16.86 -0.16
C ALA A 231 13.11 17.26 -1.26
N LYS A 232 12.67 17.47 -2.51
CA LYS A 232 13.56 17.75 -3.66
C LYS A 232 14.50 18.92 -3.42
N ASP A 233 14.01 20.05 -2.94
CA ASP A 233 14.85 21.24 -2.77
C ASP A 233 15.92 21.00 -1.71
N ARG A 234 15.57 20.29 -0.63
CA ARG A 234 16.54 19.89 0.42
C ARG A 234 17.56 18.87 -0.10
N LEU A 235 17.15 17.93 -0.96
CA LEU A 235 18.01 16.90 -1.53
C LEU A 235 18.94 17.42 -2.64
N TYR A 236 18.50 18.41 -3.43
CA TYR A 236 19.20 18.83 -4.64
C TYR A 236 19.94 20.17 -4.51
N VAL A 237 19.46 21.07 -3.64
CA VAL A 237 19.95 22.45 -3.54
C VAL A 237 20.63 22.73 -2.19
N GLY A 238 20.39 21.89 -1.18
CA GLY A 238 20.71 22.17 0.23
C GLY A 238 22.14 22.68 0.51
N ALA A 239 22.22 23.85 1.14
CA ALA A 239 23.46 24.47 1.64
C ALA A 239 23.71 24.25 3.16
N VAL A 240 22.71 23.80 3.96
CA VAL A 240 22.85 23.80 5.44
C VAL A 240 22.15 22.61 6.18
N ALA A 241 21.26 21.83 5.57
CA ALA A 241 20.68 20.64 6.23
C ALA A 241 21.30 19.35 5.68
N LEU A 242 21.85 18.53 6.59
CA LEU A 242 22.62 17.32 6.27
C LEU A 242 21.77 16.35 5.42
N PRO A 243 22.22 15.98 4.20
CA PRO A 243 21.58 14.97 3.36
C PRO A 243 21.24 13.66 4.10
N GLY A 244 21.97 13.38 5.19
CA GLY A 244 21.79 12.26 6.11
C GLY A 244 20.37 12.03 6.64
N GLU A 245 19.68 13.08 7.08
CA GLU A 245 18.38 12.98 7.76
C GLU A 245 17.27 12.51 6.82
N VAL A 246 17.13 13.23 5.70
CA VAL A 246 16.12 12.95 4.68
C VAL A 246 16.44 11.62 4.01
N ALA A 247 17.71 11.33 3.73
CA ALA A 247 18.11 10.07 3.14
C ALA A 247 17.87 8.87 4.07
N GLU A 248 18.02 9.00 5.39
CA GLU A 248 17.64 7.92 6.32
C GLU A 248 16.14 7.62 6.23
N LEU A 249 15.30 8.65 6.19
CA LEU A 249 13.86 8.51 6.03
C LEU A 249 13.49 7.86 4.68
N LEU A 250 14.10 8.31 3.57
CA LEU A 250 13.91 7.69 2.26
C LEU A 250 14.37 6.22 2.25
N ALA A 251 15.46 5.88 2.94
CA ALA A 251 15.95 4.51 3.09
C ALA A 251 14.95 3.64 3.87
N ARG A 252 14.40 4.15 4.98
CA ARG A 252 13.36 3.46 5.75
C ARG A 252 12.10 3.23 4.92
N GLN A 253 11.66 4.23 4.16
CA GLN A 253 10.52 4.10 3.24
C GLN A 253 10.79 3.05 2.17
N LEU A 254 11.94 3.12 1.51
CA LEU A 254 12.35 2.16 0.47
C LEU A 254 12.34 0.73 0.99
N LEU A 255 13.04 0.47 2.09
CA LEU A 255 13.14 -0.88 2.66
C LEU A 255 11.78 -1.42 3.12
N SER A 256 10.94 -0.56 3.70
CA SER A 256 9.59 -0.94 4.13
C SER A 256 8.70 -1.29 2.95
N ILE A 257 8.67 -0.44 1.90
CA ILE A 257 7.87 -0.69 0.71
C ILE A 257 8.36 -1.94 -0.01
N SER A 258 9.67 -2.11 -0.20
CA SER A 258 10.26 -3.29 -0.86
C SER A 258 9.87 -4.60 -0.16
N ARG A 259 9.85 -4.62 1.18
CA ARG A 259 9.41 -5.78 1.96
C ARG A 259 7.91 -6.06 1.80
N VAL A 260 7.09 -5.01 1.82
CA VAL A 260 5.63 -5.14 1.65
C VAL A 260 5.27 -5.63 0.26
N ILE A 261 5.96 -5.16 -0.78
CA ILE A 261 5.66 -5.57 -2.16
C ILE A 261 6.26 -6.93 -2.51
N ALA A 262 7.30 -7.42 -1.82
CA ALA A 262 7.97 -8.69 -2.15
C ALA A 262 7.04 -9.90 -2.38
N PRO A 263 6.02 -10.19 -1.53
CA PRO A 263 5.09 -11.29 -1.78
C PRO A 263 4.19 -11.06 -3.01
N ILE A 264 3.99 -9.81 -3.44
CA ILE A 264 3.12 -9.45 -4.55
C ILE A 264 3.91 -9.30 -5.85
N LEU A 265 5.02 -8.54 -5.83
CA LEU A 265 5.86 -8.14 -6.95
C LEU A 265 7.31 -8.61 -6.71
N PRO A 266 7.57 -9.94 -6.71
CA PRO A 266 8.87 -10.48 -6.36
C PRO A 266 9.99 -10.00 -7.27
N HIS A 267 9.74 -9.80 -8.57
CA HIS A 267 10.79 -9.39 -9.50
C HIS A 267 11.17 -7.92 -9.28
N LEU A 268 10.19 -7.03 -9.09
CA LEU A 268 10.45 -5.62 -8.77
C LEU A 268 11.11 -5.46 -7.39
N ALA A 269 10.66 -6.21 -6.39
CA ALA A 269 11.26 -6.19 -5.07
C ALA A 269 12.73 -6.61 -5.10
N GLU A 270 13.03 -7.69 -5.84
CA GLU A 270 14.40 -8.18 -6.03
C GLU A 270 15.25 -7.20 -6.85
N ASP A 271 14.71 -6.60 -7.92
CA ASP A 271 15.39 -5.56 -8.71
C ASP A 271 15.79 -4.37 -7.81
N VAL A 272 14.87 -3.91 -6.94
CA VAL A 272 15.20 -2.88 -5.96
C VAL A 272 16.26 -3.36 -4.98
N TRP A 273 16.13 -4.59 -4.46
CA TRP A 273 17.03 -5.16 -3.47
C TRP A 273 18.47 -5.27 -3.99
N GLN A 274 18.65 -5.69 -5.24
CA GLN A 274 19.96 -5.81 -5.89
C GLN A 274 20.61 -4.46 -6.18
N ASN A 275 19.82 -3.40 -6.29
CA ASN A 275 20.31 -2.04 -6.52
C ASN A 275 20.45 -1.23 -5.21
N LEU A 276 20.23 -1.83 -4.04
CA LEU A 276 20.52 -1.19 -2.77
C LEU A 276 22.04 -1.06 -2.59
N SER A 277 22.52 0.18 -2.55
CA SER A 277 23.93 0.50 -2.22
C SER A 277 24.23 0.37 -0.72
N LEU A 278 23.22 0.08 0.10
CA LEU A 278 23.31 0.01 1.55
C LEU A 278 23.99 -1.29 1.99
N PRO A 279 24.86 -1.27 3.01
CA PRO A 279 25.48 -2.48 3.53
C PRO A 279 24.40 -3.48 3.97
N PRO A 280 24.61 -4.80 3.74
CA PRO A 280 23.63 -5.80 4.07
C PRO A 280 23.35 -5.80 5.58
N TRP A 281 22.12 -5.42 5.93
CA TRP A 281 21.44 -5.82 7.17
C TRP A 281 21.96 -5.31 8.52
N LYS A 282 22.84 -4.31 8.57
CA LYS A 282 23.04 -3.53 9.80
C LYS A 282 22.47 -2.13 9.60
N MET A 283 21.60 -1.71 10.52
CA MET A 283 21.06 -0.34 10.67
C MET A 283 19.77 0.04 9.92
N VAL A 284 18.78 -0.84 9.87
CA VAL A 284 17.41 -0.36 10.14
C VAL A 284 17.13 -0.73 11.58
N PRO A 285 16.95 0.25 12.50
CA PRO A 285 16.60 -0.07 13.87
C PRO A 285 15.44 -1.06 13.89
N GLN A 286 15.63 -2.19 14.58
CA GLN A 286 14.53 -3.09 14.87
C GLN A 286 13.43 -2.30 15.55
N ARG A 287 12.19 -2.44 15.04
CA ARG A 287 10.89 -2.25 15.70
C ARG A 287 10.92 -1.49 17.04
N ASP A 288 11.42 -0.27 17.06
CA ASP A 288 10.96 0.72 18.02
C ASP A 288 9.69 1.28 17.40
N SER A 289 8.60 0.53 17.59
CA SER A 289 7.27 0.95 17.19
C SER A 289 7.04 2.36 17.71
N PHE A 290 7.05 3.36 16.81
CA PHE A 290 6.83 4.76 17.15
C PHE A 290 5.52 4.95 17.93
N LEU A 291 4.56 4.05 17.73
CA LEU A 291 3.30 3.98 18.48
C LEU A 291 3.46 3.75 20.00
N LYS A 292 4.58 3.22 20.48
CA LYS A 292 4.86 3.11 21.93
C LYS A 292 5.22 4.45 22.56
N ARG A 293 5.75 5.40 21.78
CA ARG A 293 6.00 6.78 22.21
C ARG A 293 4.75 7.56 21.85
N GLY A 294 3.78 7.65 22.78
CA GLY A 294 2.40 8.15 22.58
C GLY A 294 2.18 9.57 22.03
N GLY A 295 3.15 10.17 21.35
CA GLY A 295 2.99 11.42 20.61
C GLY A 295 2.58 11.16 19.16
N ARG A 296 1.32 11.42 18.80
CA ARG A 296 0.99 11.69 17.40
C ARG A 296 1.75 12.96 17.00
N PRO A 297 2.63 12.97 15.99
CA PRO A 297 3.21 14.22 15.51
C PRO A 297 2.04 15.11 15.08
N ARG A 298 1.86 16.23 15.78
CA ARG A 298 0.69 17.11 15.66
C ARG A 298 0.76 17.96 14.39
N MET A 299 0.91 17.36 13.22
CA MET A 299 0.50 18.01 11.97
C MET A 299 -1.00 17.74 11.79
N LYS A 300 -1.85 18.47 12.56
CA LYS A 300 -3.30 18.18 12.61
C LYS A 300 -3.93 18.34 11.22
N ASN A 301 -4.85 17.43 10.87
CA ASN A 301 -5.43 17.18 9.54
C ASN A 301 -5.75 18.43 8.68
N GLY A 302 -6.16 19.56 9.25
CA GLY A 302 -6.50 20.78 8.49
C GLY A 302 -5.35 21.38 7.66
N LEU A 303 -4.14 21.49 8.23
CA LEU A 303 -2.99 22.08 7.52
C LEU A 303 -2.47 21.12 6.44
N LEU A 304 -2.36 19.83 6.75
CA LEU A 304 -1.98 18.81 5.79
C LEU A 304 -2.99 18.71 4.64
N HIS A 305 -4.29 18.83 4.93
CA HIS A 305 -5.34 18.86 3.91
C HIS A 305 -5.24 20.09 3.00
N LEU A 306 -4.93 21.27 3.57
CA LEU A 306 -4.67 22.48 2.82
C LEU A 306 -3.41 22.33 1.94
N MET A 307 -2.30 21.84 2.50
CA MET A 307 -1.06 21.62 1.76
C MET A 307 -1.27 20.67 0.58
N LYS A 308 -1.90 19.51 0.82
CA LYS A 308 -2.26 18.58 -0.26
C LYS A 308 -3.13 19.29 -1.30
N ARG A 309 -4.20 20.01 -0.91
CA ARG A 309 -5.07 20.74 -1.86
C ARG A 309 -4.36 21.83 -2.65
N SER A 310 -3.49 22.61 -2.03
CA SER A 310 -2.75 23.69 -2.69
C SER A 310 -1.80 23.14 -3.75
N ILE A 311 -1.09 22.07 -3.42
CA ILE A 311 -0.20 21.35 -4.36
C ILE A 311 -1.01 20.72 -5.51
N PHE A 312 -2.18 20.14 -5.23
CA PHE A 312 -3.06 19.57 -6.27
C PHE A 312 -3.80 20.61 -7.14
N GLY A 313 -3.99 21.84 -6.65
CA GLY A 313 -4.75 22.89 -7.32
C GLY A 313 -3.93 23.80 -8.24
N ALA A 314 -2.62 23.90 -8.03
CA ALA A 314 -1.74 24.76 -8.82
C ALA A 314 -1.34 24.10 -10.15
N LYS A 315 -1.85 24.64 -11.27
CA LYS A 315 -1.48 24.25 -12.64
C LYS A 315 -0.17 24.87 -13.14
N PHE A 316 0.56 25.59 -12.29
CA PHE A 316 1.80 26.31 -12.64
C PHE A 316 2.97 25.84 -11.78
N LEU A 317 4.19 26.03 -12.27
CA LEU A 317 5.43 25.81 -11.52
C LEU A 317 5.37 26.65 -10.23
N SER A 318 5.12 25.98 -9.12
CA SER A 318 4.76 26.60 -7.83
C SER A 318 5.83 27.56 -7.29
N LEU A 319 7.08 27.39 -7.71
CA LEU A 319 8.22 28.21 -7.28
C LEU A 319 8.11 29.69 -7.67
N ASP A 320 7.46 30.04 -8.79
CA ASP A 320 7.26 31.44 -9.17
C ASP A 320 6.03 32.08 -8.50
N ALA A 321 5.28 31.30 -7.71
CA ALA A 321 4.08 31.77 -7.05
C ALA A 321 4.39 32.36 -5.67
N LYS A 322 3.62 33.39 -5.31
CA LYS A 322 3.50 33.90 -3.94
C LYS A 322 2.16 33.46 -3.37
N VAL A 323 2.18 32.75 -2.25
CA VAL A 323 0.97 32.28 -1.58
C VAL A 323 0.64 33.16 -0.40
N SER A 324 -0.54 33.76 -0.41
CA SER A 324 -1.12 34.46 0.75
C SER A 324 -2.21 33.59 1.34
N LEU A 325 -2.07 33.20 2.61
CA LEU A 325 -3.04 32.37 3.32
C LEU A 325 -3.91 33.25 4.22
N TYR A 326 -5.22 33.05 4.09
CA TYR A 326 -6.24 33.72 4.89
C TYR A 326 -7.09 32.65 5.59
N THR A 327 -7.31 32.81 6.89
CA THR A 327 -8.22 31.93 7.64
C THR A 327 -9.06 32.74 8.61
N SER A 328 -10.35 32.37 8.71
CA SER A 328 -11.26 32.87 9.75
C SER A 328 -11.25 31.98 11.01
N ASP A 329 -10.58 30.83 10.95
CA ASP A 329 -10.40 29.91 12.08
C ASP A 329 -9.14 30.30 12.87
N GLU A 330 -9.33 30.78 14.10
CA GLU A 330 -8.27 31.17 15.04
C GLU A 330 -7.29 30.04 15.36
N ASN A 331 -7.77 28.79 15.37
CA ASN A 331 -6.93 27.62 15.62
C ASN A 331 -6.03 27.35 14.42
N LEU A 332 -6.54 27.52 13.19
CA LEU A 332 -5.72 27.41 11.99
C LEU A 332 -4.73 28.59 11.86
N ALA A 333 -5.14 29.81 12.22
CA ALA A 333 -4.26 30.98 12.23
C ALA A 333 -3.08 30.78 13.20
N SER A 334 -3.37 30.43 14.45
CA SER A 334 -2.34 30.14 15.47
C SER A 334 -1.34 29.09 14.97
N ARG A 335 -1.81 28.10 14.20
CA ARG A 335 -0.97 27.04 13.63
C ARG A 335 -0.14 27.49 12.44
N LEU A 336 -0.68 28.33 11.56
CA LEU A 336 0.10 28.93 10.47
C LEU A 336 1.22 29.80 11.05
N HIS A 337 0.93 30.53 12.12
CA HIS A 337 1.92 31.31 12.86
C HIS A 337 3.02 30.43 13.49
N GLU A 338 2.66 29.30 14.12
CA GLU A 338 3.62 28.32 14.67
C GLU A 338 4.52 27.67 13.60
N VAL A 339 4.07 27.60 12.35
CA VAL A 339 4.81 27.01 11.22
C VAL A 339 5.72 28.07 10.59
N ARG A 340 5.23 29.31 10.45
CA ARG A 340 6.06 30.45 10.00
C ARG A 340 7.21 30.75 10.96
N THR A 341 7.02 30.53 12.26
CA THR A 341 8.04 30.74 13.29
C THR A 341 8.97 29.53 13.48
N ALA A 342 8.87 28.52 12.60
CA ALA A 342 9.76 27.37 12.64
C ALA A 342 11.22 27.81 12.48
N THR A 343 12.09 27.24 13.32
CA THR A 343 13.52 27.56 13.34
C THR A 343 14.33 26.79 12.29
N ASN A 344 13.68 25.90 11.52
CA ASN A 344 14.30 25.10 10.47
C ASN A 344 13.61 25.37 9.13
N GLU A 345 14.39 25.37 8.04
CA GLU A 345 13.89 25.64 6.68
C GLU A 345 12.87 24.59 6.23
N ALA A 346 13.01 23.34 6.64
CA ALA A 346 12.15 22.24 6.20
C ALA A 346 10.67 22.40 6.63
N ASP A 347 10.41 23.08 7.74
CA ASP A 347 9.08 23.29 8.30
C ASP A 347 8.50 24.68 7.97
N ASP A 348 9.23 25.53 7.24
CA ASP A 348 8.74 26.86 6.85
C ASP A 348 7.73 26.76 5.68
N LEU A 349 6.72 27.64 5.70
CA LEU A 349 5.57 27.62 4.81
C LEU A 349 5.96 27.64 3.33
N GLN A 350 6.99 28.40 2.96
CA GLN A 350 7.43 28.50 1.56
C GLN A 350 7.89 27.13 1.02
N TRP A 351 8.56 26.32 1.84
CA TRP A 351 9.04 25.00 1.46
C TRP A 351 7.93 23.96 1.50
N LEU A 352 7.03 24.07 2.49
CA LEU A 352 5.86 23.22 2.62
C LEU A 352 4.85 23.38 1.47
N PHE A 353 4.73 24.59 0.91
CA PHE A 353 3.89 24.88 -0.27
C PHE A 353 4.66 24.85 -1.59
N ILE A 354 5.99 24.73 -1.56
CA ILE A 354 6.87 24.71 -2.74
C ILE A 354 6.73 26.03 -3.52
N THR A 355 6.86 27.17 -2.85
CA THR A 355 6.62 28.51 -3.42
C THR A 355 7.79 29.44 -3.12
N SER A 356 8.01 30.47 -3.95
CA SER A 356 9.07 31.47 -3.66
C SER A 356 8.81 32.26 -2.39
N GLN A 357 7.53 32.50 -2.05
CA GLN A 357 7.11 33.18 -0.84
C GLN A 357 5.77 32.62 -0.35
N ALA A 358 5.62 32.47 0.97
CA ALA A 358 4.35 32.13 1.60
C ALA A 358 4.13 33.04 2.82
N ASN A 359 3.05 33.83 2.79
CA ASN A 359 2.70 34.77 3.85
C ASN A 359 1.34 34.41 4.45
N GLU A 360 1.24 34.39 5.77
CA GLU A 360 -0.04 34.45 6.47
C GLU A 360 -0.47 35.92 6.57
N MET A 361 -1.64 36.24 6.02
CA MET A 361 -2.17 37.60 5.95
C MET A 361 -3.44 37.69 6.81
N GLY A 362 -3.31 37.43 8.11
CA GLY A 362 -4.38 37.64 9.10
C GLY A 362 -5.76 37.09 8.73
N SER A 363 -6.80 37.63 9.37
CA SER A 363 -8.17 37.37 8.94
C SER A 363 -8.49 38.28 7.75
N ARG A 364 -9.31 37.81 6.81
CA ARG A 364 -9.83 38.64 5.69
C ARG A 364 -10.60 39.88 6.19
N ILE A 365 -10.97 39.89 7.47
CA ILE A 365 -11.62 41.00 8.18
C ILE A 365 -10.61 42.10 8.44
N ASP A 366 -9.36 41.80 8.82
CA ASP A 366 -8.34 42.80 9.12
C ASP A 366 -7.92 43.58 7.87
N GLU A 367 -7.79 42.91 6.72
CA GLU A 367 -7.56 43.58 5.42
C GLU A 367 -8.77 44.39 4.96
N LEU A 368 -10.00 43.90 5.19
CA LEU A 368 -11.21 44.67 4.90
C LEU A 368 -11.33 45.87 5.82
N GLU A 369 -11.01 45.75 7.10
CA GLU A 369 -10.97 46.86 8.06
C GLU A 369 -9.87 47.86 7.74
N GLN A 370 -8.71 47.38 7.30
CA GLN A 370 -7.60 48.22 6.86
C GLN A 370 -7.93 48.94 5.55
N SER A 371 -8.47 48.24 4.55
CA SER A 371 -8.96 48.85 3.30
C SER A 371 -10.13 49.80 3.54
N ILE A 372 -11.05 49.48 4.47
CA ILE A 372 -12.14 50.37 4.87
C ILE A 372 -11.58 51.60 5.60
N ASN A 373 -10.56 51.46 6.44
CA ASN A 373 -9.92 52.58 7.12
C ASN A 373 -9.10 53.46 6.16
N GLU A 374 -8.39 52.85 5.20
CA GLU A 374 -7.69 53.57 4.13
C GLU A 374 -8.69 54.35 3.26
N LEU A 375 -9.80 53.73 2.85
CA LEU A 375 -10.89 54.41 2.13
C LEU A 375 -11.57 55.51 2.96
N ARG A 376 -11.76 55.30 4.27
CA ARG A 376 -12.29 56.34 5.18
C ARG A 376 -11.34 57.53 5.31
N THR A 377 -10.04 57.26 5.28
CA THR A 377 -8.99 58.28 5.33
C THR A 377 -8.94 59.06 4.01
N GLU A 378 -9.04 58.38 2.86
CA GLU A 378 -9.12 59.01 1.53
C GLU A 378 -10.40 59.84 1.35
N MET A 379 -11.52 59.41 1.96
CA MET A 379 -12.79 60.15 1.94
C MET A 379 -12.91 61.22 3.04
N GLY A 380 -11.88 61.45 3.85
CA GLY A 380 -11.85 62.51 4.88
C GLY A 380 -12.81 62.31 6.05
N ILE A 381 -13.17 61.06 6.38
CA ILE A 381 -14.09 60.74 7.48
C ILE A 381 -13.27 60.43 8.74
N GLU A 382 -12.92 61.44 9.52
CA GLU A 382 -12.32 61.24 10.85
C GLU A 382 -13.39 60.96 11.93
N GLY A 383 -13.23 59.83 12.62
CA GLY A 383 -13.59 59.66 14.03
C GLY A 383 -15.07 59.53 14.42
N SER A 384 -15.52 58.31 14.64
CA SER A 384 -16.45 58.01 15.76
C SER A 384 -16.15 56.61 16.32
N PRO A 385 -16.21 56.40 17.65
CA PRO A 385 -15.69 55.19 18.27
C PRO A 385 -16.56 53.98 17.92
N SER A 386 -15.91 52.83 17.77
CA SER A 386 -16.56 51.53 17.50
C SER A 386 -17.76 51.28 18.42
N PRO A 387 -18.84 50.64 17.91
CA PRO A 387 -19.96 50.28 18.76
C PRO A 387 -19.50 49.22 19.76
N VAL A 388 -19.66 49.55 21.04
CA VAL A 388 -19.45 48.64 22.18
C VAL A 388 -20.23 47.33 21.93
N PRO A 389 -19.63 46.15 22.11
CA PRO A 389 -20.34 44.88 21.91
C PRO A 389 -21.50 44.78 22.92
N PRO A 390 -22.65 44.20 22.54
CA PRO A 390 -23.80 44.12 23.42
C PRO A 390 -23.44 43.25 24.63
N LYS A 391 -23.61 43.81 25.84
CA LYS A 391 -23.56 43.07 27.10
C LYS A 391 -24.49 41.86 27.00
N GLY A 392 -23.94 40.67 27.30
CA GLY A 392 -24.69 39.42 27.32
C GLY A 392 -25.96 39.52 28.16
N LYS A 393 -27.05 38.97 27.64
CA LYS A 393 -28.25 38.71 28.44
C LYS A 393 -28.02 37.45 29.29
N PRO A 394 -28.57 37.39 30.52
CA PRO A 394 -28.44 36.22 31.38
C PRO A 394 -29.19 35.05 30.77
N THR A 395 -28.61 33.86 30.93
CA THR A 395 -29.28 32.57 30.79
C THR A 395 -30.48 32.51 31.72
N ASP A 396 -31.66 32.26 31.17
CA ASP A 396 -32.84 31.86 31.94
C ASP A 396 -33.07 30.37 31.68
N ASP A 397 -32.96 29.60 32.75
CA ASP A 397 -33.36 28.20 32.83
C ASP A 397 -34.89 28.10 32.64
N SER A 398 -35.36 27.27 31.71
CA SER A 398 -36.51 26.37 31.92
C SER A 398 -36.95 25.64 30.64
N ALA A 399 -37.13 24.32 30.82
CA ALA A 399 -37.74 23.29 29.95
C ALA A 399 -36.86 22.64 28.87
#